data_AF-A0A7N4PM64-F1
#
_entry.id   AF-A0A7N4PM64-F1
#
_cell.length_a   1.000
_cell.length_b   1.000
_cell.length_c   1.000
_cell.angle_alpha   90.00
_cell.angle_beta   90.00
_cell.angle_gamma   90.00
#
_symmetry.space_group_name_H-M   'P 1'
#
loop_
_entity.id
_entity.type
_entity.pdbx_description
1 polymer ?
#
loop_
_entity_poly.entity_id
_entity_poly.type
_entity_poly.pdbx_seq_one_letter_code
_entity_poly.pdbx_strand_id
1 'polypeptide(L)'
;MKTDILLFVLLCLQAKVLAENFNVSVQLKLIEFHNGGLKLTCHYPENVRDFKMQLMRATRKQKVCELQKLKHDIKMTNELVSCQPELSNTSVIFFLTDLDSTHTDHYFCSLHISFPPPFQNSTSNGAYLHIYESKSCFHMILWLSIGIACLLCFIGIFVGIFSYCVRKKMSQNQSLLHETNSEYMPMAAVTAAKNPGFKGMST
;
A
#
# COMPACT_ATOMS: atom_id res chain seq x y z
N MET A 1 61.10 16.82 11.74
CA MET A 1 60.08 16.49 12.76
C MET A 1 59.34 17.71 13.30
N LYS A 2 59.98 18.78 13.80
CA LYS A 2 59.25 19.96 14.33
C LYS A 2 58.68 20.89 13.25
N THR A 3 59.34 20.95 12.09
CA THR A 3 58.93 21.73 10.91
C THR A 3 57.76 21.11 10.15
N ASP A 4 57.71 19.78 10.07
CA ASP A 4 56.66 19.05 9.35
C ASP A 4 55.30 19.17 10.05
N ILE A 5 55.31 19.19 11.39
CA ILE A 5 54.12 19.41 12.22
C ILE A 5 53.60 20.84 12.06
N LEU A 6 54.50 21.84 12.02
CA LEU A 6 54.13 23.23 11.82
C LEU A 6 53.50 23.46 10.43
N LEU A 7 54.05 22.79 9.40
CA LEU A 7 53.52 22.83 8.04
C LEU A 7 52.13 22.19 7.97
N PHE A 8 51.93 21.06 8.66
CA PHE A 8 50.63 20.39 8.76
C PHE A 8 49.57 21.26 9.46
N VAL A 9 49.94 21.92 10.56
CA VAL A 9 49.03 22.82 11.30
C VAL A 9 48.67 24.05 10.45
N LEU A 10 49.63 24.62 9.72
CA LEU A 10 49.37 25.72 8.77
C LEU A 10 48.45 25.27 7.64
N LEU A 11 48.68 24.10 7.03
CA LEU A 11 47.80 23.52 6.00
C LEU A 11 46.37 23.31 6.53
N CYS A 12 46.22 22.81 7.76
CA CYS A 12 44.92 22.65 8.41
C CYS A 12 44.22 24.00 8.69
N LEU A 13 44.96 25.04 9.09
CA LEU A 13 44.39 26.38 9.27
C LEU A 13 43.95 26.97 7.92
N GLN A 14 44.74 26.85 6.86
CA GLN A 14 44.37 27.33 5.53
C GLN A 14 43.14 26.58 4.97
N ALA A 15 43.03 25.27 5.21
CA ALA A 15 41.85 24.49 4.84
C ALA A 15 40.59 24.92 5.63
N LYS A 16 40.75 25.29 6.90
CA LYS A 16 39.64 25.74 7.75
C LYS A 16 39.17 27.16 7.41
N VAL A 17 40.10 28.07 7.09
CA VAL A 17 39.80 29.44 6.63
C VAL A 17 39.18 29.43 5.23
N LEU A 18 39.55 28.48 4.35
CA LEU A 18 38.91 28.32 3.05
C LEU A 18 37.47 27.74 3.16
N ALA A 19 37.19 26.93 4.17
CA ALA A 19 35.87 26.33 4.40
C ALA A 19 34.86 27.31 5.02
N GLU A 20 35.29 28.42 5.61
CA GLU A 20 34.42 29.34 6.36
C GLU A 20 33.58 30.28 5.45
N ASN A 21 33.85 30.33 4.14
CA ASN A 21 33.17 31.22 3.21
C ASN A 21 32.15 30.55 2.26
N PHE A 22 31.72 29.30 2.51
CA PHE A 22 30.75 28.59 1.67
C PHE A 22 29.55 28.00 2.45
N ASN A 23 28.91 28.79 3.32
CA ASN A 23 27.67 28.38 4.00
C ASN A 23 26.40 29.04 3.43
N VAL A 24 26.44 29.49 2.18
CA VAL A 24 25.25 29.91 1.43
C VAL A 24 24.78 28.76 0.55
N SER A 25 24.51 27.61 1.17
CA SER A 25 24.13 26.38 0.47
C SER A 25 22.63 26.11 0.61
N VAL A 26 21.99 25.69 -0.49
CA VAL A 26 20.61 25.23 -0.50
C VAL A 26 20.51 23.94 0.27
N GLN A 27 19.53 23.86 1.16
CA GLN A 27 19.24 22.63 1.89
C GLN A 27 17.86 22.12 1.51
N LEU A 28 17.79 20.87 1.06
CA LEU A 28 16.55 20.10 1.01
C LEU A 28 16.32 19.56 2.42
N LYS A 29 15.31 20.07 3.13
CA LYS A 29 15.15 19.81 4.57
C LYS A 29 13.99 18.87 4.89
N LEU A 30 12.92 18.93 4.10
CA LEU A 30 11.65 18.30 4.45
C LEU A 30 11.09 17.52 3.26
N ILE A 31 10.72 16.28 3.54
CA ILE A 31 10.06 15.36 2.63
C ILE A 31 8.81 14.88 3.35
N GLU A 32 7.65 15.41 2.96
CA GLU A 32 6.36 15.02 3.54
C GLU A 32 5.51 14.33 2.48
N PHE A 33 4.86 13.25 2.85
CA PHE A 33 3.81 12.65 2.03
C PHE A 33 2.47 13.22 2.50
N HIS A 34 1.80 13.98 1.62
CA HIS A 34 0.53 14.61 1.94
C HIS A 34 -0.48 14.35 0.82
N ASN A 35 -1.67 13.85 1.16
CA ASN A 35 -2.77 13.58 0.22
C ASN A 35 -2.38 12.74 -1.03
N GLY A 36 -1.48 11.77 -0.89
CA GLY A 36 -1.01 10.94 -2.02
C GLY A 36 0.01 11.64 -2.93
N GLY A 37 0.44 12.85 -2.59
CA GLY A 37 1.54 13.58 -3.22
C GLY A 37 2.75 13.70 -2.30
N LEU A 38 3.87 14.10 -2.88
CA LEU A 38 5.12 14.34 -2.18
C LEU A 38 5.42 15.84 -2.13
N LYS A 39 5.69 16.33 -0.93
CA LYS A 39 6.07 17.72 -0.68
C LYS A 39 7.57 17.78 -0.35
N LEU A 40 8.32 18.49 -1.19
CA LEU A 40 9.76 18.70 -1.06
C LEU A 40 10.04 20.17 -0.76
N THR A 41 10.73 20.45 0.34
CA THR A 41 11.03 21.84 0.75
C THR A 41 12.52 22.16 0.61
N CYS A 42 12.83 23.10 -0.27
CA CYS A 42 14.17 23.63 -0.51
C CYS A 42 14.33 25.00 0.17
N HIS A 43 15.21 25.10 1.16
CA HIS A 43 15.53 26.38 1.80
C HIS A 43 16.53 27.19 0.98
N TYR A 44 16.30 28.50 0.94
CA TYR A 44 17.20 29.46 0.32
C TYR A 44 17.50 30.61 1.32
N PRO A 45 18.65 31.28 1.19
CA PRO A 45 19.05 32.35 2.11
C PRO A 45 18.20 33.62 1.90
N GLU A 46 17.78 34.26 2.99
CA GLU A 46 16.80 35.37 2.98
C GLU A 46 17.25 36.62 2.21
N ASN A 47 18.55 36.80 2.05
CA ASN A 47 19.16 37.94 1.38
C ASN A 47 18.97 37.94 -0.16
N VAL A 48 18.39 36.89 -0.72
CA VAL A 48 18.21 36.70 -2.16
C VAL A 48 16.88 37.26 -2.64
N ARG A 49 16.93 38.07 -3.70
CA ARG A 49 15.76 38.74 -4.28
C ARG A 49 15.32 38.10 -5.59
N ASP A 50 16.26 37.94 -6.53
CA ASP A 50 16.00 37.32 -7.82
C ASP A 50 16.75 36.00 -7.92
N PHE A 51 15.99 34.92 -8.10
CA PHE A 51 16.56 33.59 -8.17
C PHE A 51 15.71 32.64 -8.99
N LYS A 52 16.34 31.55 -9.39
CA LYS A 52 15.71 30.40 -10.01
C LYS A 52 15.99 29.16 -9.18
N MET A 53 14.94 28.50 -8.72
CA MET A 53 15.01 27.23 -8.02
C MET A 53 14.54 26.12 -8.94
N GLN A 54 15.34 25.08 -9.07
CA GLN A 54 15.03 23.91 -9.88
C GLN A 54 15.03 22.67 -9.00
N LEU A 55 14.02 21.82 -9.19
CA LEU A 55 14.03 20.47 -8.66
C LEU A 55 14.57 19.52 -9.74
N MET A 56 15.66 18.84 -9.41
CA MET A 56 16.41 17.99 -10.33
C MET A 56 16.38 16.54 -9.88
N ARG A 57 16.34 15.65 -10.87
CA ARG A 57 16.42 14.19 -10.71
C ARG A 57 17.79 13.68 -11.14
N ALA A 58 18.49 12.91 -10.29
CA ALA A 58 19.89 12.53 -10.51
C ALA A 58 20.13 11.55 -11.67
N THR A 59 19.36 10.46 -11.76
CA THR A 59 19.65 9.38 -12.74
C THR A 59 19.61 9.88 -14.18
N ARG A 60 18.70 10.81 -14.51
CA ARG A 60 18.57 11.40 -15.87
C ARG A 60 19.05 12.85 -15.97
N LYS A 61 19.58 13.43 -14.89
CA LYS A 61 19.87 14.88 -14.77
C LYS A 61 18.71 15.75 -15.31
N GLN A 62 17.49 15.30 -15.07
CA GLN A 62 16.30 15.89 -15.66
C GLN A 62 15.70 16.92 -14.72
N LYS A 63 15.29 18.07 -15.28
CA LYS A 63 14.52 19.07 -14.56
C LYS A 63 13.09 18.58 -14.40
N VAL A 64 12.62 18.52 -13.16
CA VAL A 64 11.24 18.13 -12.83
C VAL A 64 10.37 19.39 -12.80
N CYS A 65 10.79 20.37 -12.00
CA CYS A 65 10.09 21.64 -11.84
C CYS A 65 11.06 22.81 -11.72
N GLU A 66 10.55 23.98 -12.05
CA GLU A 66 11.29 25.24 -11.99
C GLU A 66 10.38 26.34 -11.45
N LEU A 67 10.90 27.07 -10.47
CA LEU A 67 10.32 28.30 -9.98
C LEU A 67 11.35 29.40 -10.15
N GLN A 68 10.99 30.44 -10.87
CA GLN A 68 11.77 31.65 -11.03
C GLN A 68 11.07 32.78 -10.28
N LYS A 69 11.75 33.33 -9.28
CA LYS A 69 11.35 34.54 -8.57
C LYS A 69 12.12 35.72 -9.16
N LEU A 70 11.38 36.67 -9.70
CA LEU A 70 11.85 37.99 -10.09
C LEU A 70 11.17 39.01 -9.15
N LYS A 71 11.81 40.15 -8.94
CA LYS A 71 11.35 41.22 -8.03
C LYS A 71 9.85 41.56 -8.08
N HIS A 72 9.21 41.42 -9.25
CA HIS A 72 7.77 41.70 -9.44
C HIS A 72 6.98 40.53 -10.04
N ASP A 73 7.63 39.43 -10.40
CA ASP A 73 7.00 38.32 -11.13
C ASP A 73 7.46 36.97 -10.60
N ILE A 74 6.54 36.02 -10.50
CA ILE A 74 6.85 34.63 -10.24
C ILE A 74 6.49 33.83 -11.49
N LYS A 75 7.50 33.22 -12.12
CA LYS A 75 7.31 32.32 -13.25
C LYS A 75 7.50 30.89 -12.78
N MET A 76 6.52 30.06 -13.08
CA MET A 76 6.55 28.64 -12.76
C MET A 76 6.57 27.86 -14.07
N THR A 77 7.44 26.87 -14.16
CA THR A 77 7.54 26.02 -15.35
C THR A 77 7.73 24.58 -14.91
N ASN A 78 6.86 23.72 -15.44
CA ASN A 78 6.84 22.30 -15.12
C ASN A 78 7.08 21.52 -16.41
N GLU A 79 8.09 20.67 -16.44
CA GLU A 79 8.46 19.92 -17.65
C GLU A 79 8.02 18.45 -17.58
N LEU A 80 7.89 17.88 -16.38
CA LEU A 80 7.50 16.49 -16.20
C LEU A 80 6.84 16.30 -14.82
N VAL A 81 5.84 15.40 -14.76
CA VAL A 81 5.01 15.14 -13.58
C VAL A 81 4.12 16.35 -13.21
N SER A 82 2.93 16.10 -12.67
CA SER A 82 2.10 17.18 -12.14
C SER A 82 2.83 17.76 -10.91
N CYS A 83 3.58 18.84 -11.16
CA CYS A 83 4.35 19.55 -10.17
C CYS A 83 3.75 20.93 -9.93
N GLN A 84 3.57 21.30 -8.66
CA GLN A 84 3.09 22.62 -8.28
C GLN A 84 4.12 23.24 -7.34
N PRO A 85 4.96 24.17 -7.84
CA PRO A 85 5.88 24.90 -6.99
C PRO A 85 5.15 26.05 -6.28
N GLU A 86 5.39 26.17 -4.98
CA GLU A 86 4.87 27.22 -4.12
C GLU A 86 6.03 27.96 -3.45
N LEU A 87 5.95 29.30 -3.42
CA LEU A 87 6.95 30.14 -2.78
C LEU A 87 6.53 30.44 -1.34
N SER A 88 7.43 30.18 -0.39
CA SER A 88 7.34 30.64 0.99
C SER A 88 8.45 31.65 1.27
N ASN A 89 8.39 32.33 2.41
CA ASN A 89 9.31 33.43 2.75
C ASN A 89 10.79 33.01 2.69
N THR A 90 11.11 31.81 3.19
CA THR A 90 12.49 31.28 3.34
C THR A 90 12.73 30.00 2.56
N SER A 91 11.77 29.55 1.75
CA SER A 91 11.83 28.25 1.08
C SER A 91 10.95 28.19 -0.15
N VAL A 92 11.30 27.31 -1.08
CA VAL A 92 10.44 26.89 -2.19
C VAL A 92 9.94 25.48 -1.87
N ILE A 93 8.63 25.28 -1.99
CA ILE A 93 7.95 24.02 -1.76
C ILE A 93 7.56 23.46 -3.12
N PHE A 94 7.96 22.23 -3.42
CA PHE A 94 7.53 21.52 -4.63
C PHE A 94 6.56 20.43 -4.22
N PHE A 95 5.33 20.50 -4.75
CA PHE A 95 4.33 19.46 -4.58
C PHE A 95 4.28 18.60 -5.84
N LEU A 96 4.63 17.32 -5.72
CA LEU A 96 4.63 16.34 -6.79
C LEU A 96 3.44 15.39 -6.61
N THR A 97 2.58 15.28 -7.62
CA THR A 97 1.49 14.28 -7.66
C THR A 97 1.74 13.24 -8.74
N ASP A 98 0.95 12.17 -8.75
CA ASP A 98 0.98 11.15 -9.81
C ASP A 98 2.34 10.45 -9.95
N LEU A 99 3.00 10.26 -8.81
CA LEU A 99 4.26 9.53 -8.70
C LEU A 99 4.04 8.02 -8.81
N ASP A 100 4.94 7.35 -9.53
CA ASP A 100 4.95 5.89 -9.69
C ASP A 100 6.33 5.30 -9.32
N SER A 101 6.47 3.97 -9.36
CA SER A 101 7.73 3.29 -9.04
C SER A 101 8.89 3.72 -9.95
N THR A 102 8.62 4.18 -11.17
CA THR A 102 9.63 4.69 -12.11
C THR A 102 10.20 6.04 -11.71
N HIS A 103 9.52 6.77 -10.82
CA HIS A 103 9.98 8.05 -10.28
C HIS A 103 10.92 7.88 -9.07
N THR A 104 11.23 6.66 -8.64
CA THR A 104 12.23 6.39 -7.60
C THR A 104 13.61 6.88 -8.05
N ASP A 105 14.20 7.83 -7.31
CA ASP A 105 15.52 8.40 -7.61
C ASP A 105 16.04 9.28 -6.46
N HIS A 106 17.27 9.76 -6.62
CA HIS A 106 17.84 10.83 -5.83
C HIS A 106 17.42 12.20 -6.38
N TYR A 107 16.72 12.97 -5.54
CA TYR A 107 16.22 14.31 -5.85
C TYR A 107 17.06 15.37 -5.16
N PHE A 108 17.36 16.47 -5.85
CA PHE A 108 18.10 17.59 -5.26
C PHE A 108 17.62 18.94 -5.82
N CYS A 109 17.74 19.97 -5.01
CA CYS A 109 17.42 21.34 -5.38
C CYS A 109 18.67 22.03 -5.96
N SER A 110 18.51 22.77 -7.05
CA SER A 110 19.51 23.65 -7.63
C SER A 110 19.02 25.09 -7.58
N LEU A 111 19.71 25.96 -6.85
CA LEU A 111 19.43 27.38 -6.76
C LEU A 111 20.43 28.16 -7.61
N HIS A 112 19.90 29.05 -8.43
CA HIS A 112 20.65 30.02 -9.21
C HIS A 112 20.23 31.43 -8.75
N ILE A 113 21.14 32.12 -8.09
CA ILE A 113 20.95 33.48 -7.58
C ILE A 113 21.43 34.44 -8.65
N SER A 114 20.52 35.30 -9.12
CA SER A 114 20.85 36.39 -10.04
C SER A 114 20.99 37.73 -9.31
N PHE A 115 20.26 37.91 -8.20
CA PHE A 115 20.29 39.13 -7.42
C PHE A 115 20.18 38.86 -5.90
N PRO A 116 21.10 39.40 -5.08
CA PRO A 116 22.17 40.35 -5.41
C PRO A 116 23.31 39.74 -6.23
N PRO A 117 24.00 40.51 -7.10
CA PRO A 117 25.19 40.03 -7.79
C PRO A 117 26.32 39.75 -6.77
N PRO A 118 27.30 38.88 -7.10
CA PRO A 118 27.48 38.17 -8.37
C PRO A 118 26.52 37.00 -8.56
N PHE A 119 26.44 36.45 -9.78
CA PHE A 119 25.69 35.22 -10.03
C PHE A 119 26.28 34.08 -9.21
N GLN A 120 25.43 33.36 -8.48
CA GLN A 120 25.84 32.21 -7.66
C GLN A 120 24.95 31.02 -7.98
N ASN A 121 25.54 29.84 -8.02
CA ASN A 121 24.82 28.58 -8.11
C ASN A 121 25.13 27.71 -6.90
N SER A 122 24.13 27.06 -6.35
CA SER A 122 24.28 26.13 -5.23
C SER A 122 23.34 24.96 -5.38
N THR A 123 23.83 23.77 -5.04
CA THR A 123 23.08 22.52 -5.12
C THR A 123 22.99 21.89 -3.74
N SER A 124 21.80 21.41 -3.37
CA SER A 124 21.63 20.67 -2.13
C SER A 124 22.22 19.27 -2.21
N ASN A 125 22.56 18.68 -1.06
CA ASN A 125 22.98 17.28 -0.95
C ASN A 125 21.93 16.28 -1.47
N GLY A 126 20.68 16.70 -1.58
CA GLY A 126 19.58 15.88 -2.09
C GLY A 126 19.10 14.83 -1.10
N ALA A 127 18.10 14.06 -1.52
CA ALA A 127 17.56 12.94 -0.78
C ALA A 127 17.11 11.84 -1.73
N TYR A 128 17.31 10.59 -1.31
CA TYR A 128 16.84 9.43 -2.06
C TYR A 128 15.37 9.17 -1.74
N LEU A 129 14.53 9.17 -2.78
CA LEU A 129 13.11 8.91 -2.67
C LEU A 129 12.80 7.54 -3.25
N HIS A 130 12.27 6.66 -2.41
CA HIS A 130 11.78 5.35 -2.81
C HIS A 130 10.25 5.34 -2.84
N ILE A 131 9.66 5.21 -4.04
CA ILE A 131 8.22 5.16 -4.24
C ILE A 131 7.81 3.69 -4.37
N TYR A 132 7.01 3.22 -3.42
CA TYR A 132 6.52 1.86 -3.41
C TYR A 132 5.34 1.69 -4.37
N GLU A 133 5.35 0.61 -5.14
CA GLU A 133 4.22 0.21 -5.96
C GLU A 133 3.21 -0.56 -5.10
N SER A 134 2.08 0.07 -4.75
CA SER A 134 1.05 -0.54 -3.91
C SER A 134 0.16 -1.55 -4.66
N LYS A 135 0.31 -1.68 -5.98
CA LYS A 135 -0.59 -2.48 -6.83
C LYS A 135 -0.48 -3.99 -6.60
N SER A 136 0.65 -4.51 -6.12
CA SER A 136 0.82 -5.95 -5.92
C SER A 136 0.10 -6.51 -4.69
N CYS A 137 -0.13 -5.68 -3.66
CA CYS A 137 -0.74 -6.13 -2.41
C CYS A 137 -2.23 -6.50 -2.60
N PHE A 138 -2.98 -5.67 -3.35
CA PHE A 138 -4.41 -5.93 -3.59
C PHE A 138 -4.67 -7.21 -4.37
N HIS A 139 -3.86 -7.49 -5.40
CA HIS A 139 -3.98 -8.73 -6.16
C HIS A 139 -3.75 -9.94 -5.24
N MET A 140 -2.68 -9.93 -4.46
CA MET A 140 -2.34 -11.03 -3.55
C MET A 140 -3.39 -11.24 -2.44
N ILE A 141 -3.94 -10.16 -1.88
CA ILE A 141 -5.03 -10.23 -0.89
C ILE A 141 -6.29 -10.84 -1.50
N LEU A 142 -6.63 -10.50 -2.74
CA LEU A 142 -7.78 -11.08 -3.44
C LEU A 142 -7.57 -12.58 -3.68
N TRP A 143 -6.41 -13.00 -4.18
CA TRP A 143 -6.10 -14.43 -4.35
C TRP A 143 -6.13 -15.20 -3.02
N LEU A 144 -5.61 -14.61 -1.94
CA LEU A 144 -5.66 -15.20 -0.61
C LEU A 144 -7.11 -15.38 -0.14
N SER A 145 -7.95 -14.36 -0.31
CA SER A 145 -9.36 -14.41 0.06
C SER A 145 -10.16 -15.44 -0.75
N ILE A 146 -9.86 -15.57 -2.04
CA ILE A 146 -10.45 -16.59 -2.92
C ILE A 146 -10.03 -17.99 -2.47
N GLY A 147 -8.75 -18.19 -2.15
CA GLY A 147 -8.24 -19.45 -1.63
C GLY A 147 -8.94 -19.89 -0.34
N ILE A 148 -9.12 -18.98 0.61
CA ILE A 148 -9.81 -19.24 1.88
C ILE A 148 -11.30 -19.57 1.63
N ALA A 149 -11.98 -18.81 0.79
CA ALA A 149 -13.38 -19.05 0.47
C ALA A 149 -13.59 -20.43 -0.20
N CYS A 150 -12.74 -20.80 -1.15
CA CYS A 150 -12.78 -22.12 -1.77
C CYS A 150 -12.60 -23.24 -0.75
N LEU A 151 -11.61 -23.13 0.16
CA LEU A 151 -11.39 -24.12 1.21
C LEU A 151 -12.61 -24.32 2.11
N LEU A 152 -13.25 -23.22 2.54
CA LEU A 152 -14.47 -23.29 3.36
C LEU A 152 -15.63 -23.96 2.61
N CYS A 153 -15.79 -23.66 1.32
CA CYS A 153 -16.79 -24.31 0.47
C CYS A 153 -16.54 -25.82 0.34
N PHE A 154 -15.30 -26.24 0.12
CA PHE A 154 -14.96 -27.66 0.05
C PHE A 154 -15.28 -28.38 1.36
N ILE A 155 -14.86 -27.81 2.51
CA ILE A 155 -15.15 -28.39 3.83
C ILE A 155 -16.68 -28.50 4.05
N GLY A 156 -17.45 -27.46 3.69
CA GLY A 156 -18.90 -27.48 3.78
C GLY A 156 -19.55 -28.58 2.95
N ILE A 157 -19.08 -28.80 1.72
CA ILE A 157 -19.58 -29.87 0.84
C ILE A 157 -19.24 -31.25 1.43
N PHE A 158 -18.01 -31.46 1.90
CA PHE A 158 -17.61 -32.73 2.52
C PHE A 158 -18.44 -33.05 3.77
N VAL A 159 -18.67 -32.07 4.65
CA VAL A 159 -19.53 -32.23 5.83
C VAL A 159 -20.99 -32.48 5.43
N GLY A 160 -21.48 -31.79 4.40
CA GLY A 160 -22.82 -31.99 3.85
C GLY A 160 -23.03 -33.40 3.31
N ILE A 161 -22.11 -33.89 2.48
CA ILE A 161 -22.16 -35.26 1.92
C ILE A 161 -22.06 -36.30 3.04
N PHE A 162 -21.13 -36.12 3.98
CA PHE A 162 -20.95 -37.04 5.10
C PHE A 162 -22.21 -37.13 5.96
N SER A 163 -22.79 -35.99 6.34
CA SER A 163 -24.01 -35.95 7.14
C SER A 163 -25.22 -36.53 6.39
N TYR A 164 -25.33 -36.31 5.08
CA TYR A 164 -26.35 -36.94 4.23
C TYR A 164 -26.19 -38.47 4.19
N CYS A 165 -24.96 -38.97 4.01
CA CYS A 165 -24.65 -40.41 4.00
C CYS A 165 -24.99 -41.08 5.34
N VAL A 166 -24.66 -40.44 6.47
CA VAL A 166 -25.00 -40.95 7.81
C VAL A 166 -26.52 -41.00 8.01
N ARG A 167 -27.25 -39.94 7.63
CA ARG A 167 -28.72 -39.90 7.72
C ARG A 167 -29.38 -40.97 6.85
N LYS A 168 -28.90 -41.15 5.62
CA LYS A 168 -29.38 -42.19 4.71
C LYS A 168 -29.16 -43.59 5.29
N LYS A 169 -27.96 -43.86 5.82
CA LYS A 169 -27.64 -45.14 6.45
C LYS A 169 -28.47 -45.41 7.71
N MET A 170 -28.71 -44.39 8.53
CA MET A 170 -29.56 -44.50 9.73
C MET A 170 -31.03 -44.78 9.37
N SER A 171 -31.56 -44.06 8.38
CA SER A 171 -32.93 -44.27 7.87
C SER A 171 -33.13 -45.70 7.33
N GLN A 172 -32.16 -46.19 6.55
CA GLN A 172 -32.20 -47.54 5.99
C GLN A 172 -32.09 -48.64 7.06
N ASN A 173 -31.29 -48.43 8.11
CA ASN A 173 -31.23 -49.34 9.27
C ASN A 173 -32.56 -49.36 10.05
N GLN A 174 -33.25 -48.22 10.16
CA GLN A 174 -34.54 -48.14 10.84
C GLN A 174 -35.65 -48.86 10.07
N SER A 175 -35.66 -48.77 8.73
CA SER A 175 -36.61 -49.54 7.90
C SER A 175 -36.34 -51.05 7.94
N LEU A 176 -35.07 -51.49 7.99
CA LEU A 176 -34.71 -52.91 8.10
C LEU A 176 -35.15 -53.52 9.44
N LEU A 177 -35.02 -52.76 10.54
CA LEU A 177 -35.57 -53.16 11.83
C LEU A 177 -37.11 -53.18 11.80
N HIS A 178 -37.76 -52.24 11.11
CA HIS A 178 -39.21 -52.25 11.03
C HIS A 178 -39.76 -53.47 10.27
N GLU A 179 -39.07 -53.89 9.21
CA GLU A 179 -39.40 -55.09 8.43
C GLU A 179 -39.28 -56.38 9.26
N THR A 180 -38.18 -56.54 10.02
CA THR A 180 -37.96 -57.71 10.89
C THR A 180 -38.97 -57.82 12.04
N ASN A 181 -39.54 -56.70 12.48
CA ASN A 181 -40.58 -56.67 13.52
C ASN A 181 -42.01 -56.82 12.96
N SER A 182 -42.19 -56.86 11.64
CA SER A 182 -43.50 -56.90 10.97
C SER A 182 -43.96 -58.31 10.58
N GLU A 183 -43.17 -59.34 10.84
CA GLU A 183 -43.62 -60.75 10.83
C GLU A 183 -44.52 -61.05 12.05
N TYR A 184 -45.66 -60.38 12.12
CA TYR A 184 -46.80 -60.84 12.93
C TYR A 184 -47.97 -61.00 11.98
N MET A 185 -48.16 -62.23 11.48
CA MET A 185 -49.29 -62.55 10.61
C MET A 185 -50.61 -62.43 11.39
N PRO A 186 -51.66 -61.80 10.81
CA PRO A 186 -52.98 -61.84 11.43
C PRO A 186 -53.51 -63.27 11.38
N MET A 187 -53.73 -63.87 12.56
CA MET A 187 -54.38 -65.17 12.68
C MET A 187 -55.80 -65.09 12.11
N ALA A 188 -56.16 -66.04 11.25
CA ALA A 188 -57.45 -66.10 10.56
C ALA A 188 -58.64 -65.99 11.53
N ALA A 189 -59.63 -65.16 11.18
CA ALA A 189 -60.86 -65.02 11.95
C ALA A 189 -61.69 -66.31 11.87
N VAL A 190 -61.84 -67.01 12.99
CA VAL A 190 -62.79 -68.12 13.14
C VAL A 190 -64.12 -67.53 13.57
N THR A 191 -65.14 -67.59 12.71
CA THR A 191 -66.53 -67.30 13.11
C THR A 191 -67.42 -68.53 12.96
N ALA A 192 -67.66 -69.12 14.13
CA ALA A 192 -68.89 -69.73 14.66
C ALA A 192 -69.58 -70.88 13.89
N ALA A 193 -69.50 -72.07 14.48
CA ALA A 193 -70.38 -73.19 14.22
C ALA A 193 -71.84 -72.87 14.59
N LYS A 194 -72.78 -73.18 13.69
CA LYS A 194 -74.23 -73.09 13.92
C LYS A 194 -74.72 -74.38 14.60
N ASN A 195 -75.11 -74.30 15.88
CA ASN A 195 -75.70 -75.43 16.61
C ASN A 195 -77.14 -75.73 16.13
N PRO A 196 -77.52 -76.99 15.87
CA PRO A 196 -78.91 -77.39 15.63
C PRO A 196 -79.64 -77.65 16.96
N GLY A 197 -80.62 -76.79 17.29
CA GLY A 197 -81.47 -76.93 18.46
C GLY A 197 -82.76 -77.71 18.17
N PHE A 198 -82.74 -78.99 18.52
CA PHE A 198 -83.77 -79.86 19.10
C PHE A 198 -85.28 -79.63 18.84
N LYS A 199 -85.94 -80.72 18.40
CA LYS A 199 -87.39 -80.95 18.22
C LYS A 199 -88.13 -81.23 19.53
N GLY A 200 -89.41 -80.84 19.58
CA GLY A 200 -90.49 -81.47 20.35
C GLY A 200 -91.50 -80.42 20.84
N MET A 201 -92.82 -80.62 20.93
CA MET A 201 -93.80 -81.63 20.52
C MET A 201 -95.16 -81.03 20.97
N SER A 202 -96.15 -80.96 20.09
CA SER A 202 -97.59 -80.71 20.38
C SER A 202 -98.32 -81.21 19.13
N THR A 203 -99.29 -82.10 19.11
CA THR A 203 -100.18 -82.75 20.10
C THR A 203 -100.58 -84.10 19.51
#